data_AF-A0A401WE80-F1
#
_entry.id   AF-A0A401WE80-F1
#
_cell.length_a   1.000
_cell.length_b   1.000
_cell.length_c   1.000
_cell.angle_alpha   90.00
_cell.angle_beta   90.00
_cell.angle_gamma   90.00
#
_symmetry.space_group_name_H-M   'P 1'
#
loop_
_entity.id
_entity.type
_entity.pdbx_description
1 polymer ?
#
loop_
_entity_poly.entity_id
_entity_poly.type
_entity_poly.pdbx_seq_one_letter_code
_entity_poly.pdbx_strand_id
1 'polypeptide(L)'
;MGHKFTLVLSREITDEEGELLKEAGFSGATFATDTLPTDADVTVTKVDFDDTAAPSLAEAIETALETVKKVPDLTVPGLTVPAVPQPPAAADGDVLVGEVVKEPAGK
;
A
#
# COMPACT_ATOMS: atom_id res chain seq x y z
N MET A 1 -12.38 7.63 -1.74
CA MET A 1 -11.35 7.27 -0.75
C MET A 1 -10.51 6.18 -1.39
N GLY A 2 -9.22 6.41 -1.63
CA GLY A 2 -8.31 5.34 -2.02
C GLY A 2 -7.85 4.59 -0.78
N HIS A 3 -7.75 3.27 -0.87
CA HIS A 3 -7.25 2.43 0.21
C HIS A 3 -5.82 2.02 -0.12
N LYS A 4 -4.88 2.46 0.71
CA LYS A 4 -3.48 2.09 0.59
C LYS A 4 -3.11 1.07 1.65
N PHE A 5 -2.48 -0.04 1.24
CA PHE A 5 -1.92 -1.03 2.14
C PHE A 5 -0.73 -1.72 1.50
N THR A 6 0.13 -2.28 2.33
CA THR A 6 1.34 -2.97 1.88
C THR A 6 1.31 -4.41 2.38
N LEU A 7 1.42 -5.36 1.45
CA LEU A 7 1.69 -6.77 1.76
C LEU A 7 3.19 -7.02 1.74
N VAL A 8 3.68 -7.82 2.68
CA VAL A 8 5.04 -8.38 2.65
C VAL A 8 4.90 -9.87 2.40
N LEU A 9 5.61 -10.38 1.40
CA LEU A 9 5.67 -11.81 1.05
C LEU A 9 6.83 -12.48 1.78
N SER A 10 6.73 -13.78 2.07
CA SER A 10 7.79 -14.55 2.79
C SER A 10 9.11 -14.67 2.05
N ARG A 11 9.12 -14.41 0.74
CA ARG A 11 10.32 -14.47 -0.10
C ARG A 11 10.25 -13.43 -1.20
N GLU A 12 11.40 -13.19 -1.82
CA GLU A 12 11.46 -12.54 -3.12
C GLU A 12 10.76 -13.41 -4.17
N ILE A 13 9.76 -12.85 -4.84
CA ILE A 13 9.10 -13.48 -5.98
C ILE A 13 9.84 -13.14 -7.26
N THR A 14 9.81 -14.03 -8.24
CA THR A 14 10.34 -13.73 -9.58
C THR A 14 9.41 -12.81 -10.38
N ASP A 15 9.91 -12.20 -11.45
CA ASP A 15 9.06 -11.42 -12.37
C ASP A 15 7.87 -12.25 -12.89
N GLU A 16 8.06 -13.53 -13.21
CA GLU A 16 6.98 -14.43 -13.64
C GLU A 16 5.88 -14.59 -12.57
N GLU A 17 6.28 -14.76 -11.30
CA GLU A 17 5.33 -14.81 -10.17
C GLU A 17 4.64 -13.45 -9.96
N GLY A 18 5.37 -12.34 -10.13
CA GLY A 18 4.81 -10.99 -10.08
C GLY A 18 3.78 -10.73 -11.18
N GLU A 19 4.02 -11.20 -12.39
CA GLU A 19 3.07 -11.14 -13.50
C GLU A 19 1.82 -11.98 -13.22
N LEU A 20 1.99 -13.21 -12.71
CA LEU A 20 0.87 -14.05 -12.26
C LEU A 20 0.00 -13.36 -11.21
N LEU A 21 0.62 -12.70 -10.22
CA LEU A 21 -0.11 -11.95 -9.20
C LEU A 21 -0.84 -10.74 -9.81
N LYS A 22 -0.20 -10.01 -10.74
CA LYS A 22 -0.82 -8.90 -11.48
C LYS A 22 -2.06 -9.33 -12.26
N GLU A 23 -1.96 -10.43 -13.00
CA GLU A 23 -3.09 -11.00 -13.75
C GLU A 23 -4.18 -11.53 -12.82
N ALA A 24 -3.80 -12.05 -11.66
CA ALA A 24 -4.73 -12.61 -10.68
C ALA A 24 -5.46 -11.56 -9.83
N GLY A 25 -5.11 -10.27 -9.94
CA GLY A 25 -5.82 -9.18 -9.26
C GLY A 25 -4.94 -8.06 -8.74
N PHE A 26 -3.60 -8.18 -8.82
CA PHE A 26 -2.66 -7.15 -8.36
C PHE A 26 -2.38 -6.10 -9.47
N SER A 27 -3.31 -5.89 -10.40
CA SER A 27 -3.09 -5.05 -11.59
C SER A 27 -2.78 -3.58 -11.24
N GLY A 28 -3.24 -3.10 -10.09
CA GLY A 28 -2.91 -1.78 -9.51
C GLY A 28 -1.81 -1.80 -8.44
N ALA A 29 -1.17 -2.94 -8.21
CA ALA A 29 -0.18 -3.09 -7.14
C ALA A 29 1.25 -2.92 -7.64
N THR A 30 2.08 -2.25 -6.85
CA THR A 30 3.49 -2.01 -7.12
C THR A 30 4.33 -3.01 -6.34
N PHE A 31 5.15 -3.79 -7.04
CA PHE A 31 6.06 -4.76 -6.43
C PHE A 31 7.42 -4.10 -6.21
N ALA A 32 7.95 -4.25 -5.01
CA ALA A 32 9.25 -3.74 -4.59
C ALA A 32 10.01 -4.84 -3.85
N THR A 33 11.32 -4.90 -4.02
CA THR A 33 12.19 -5.74 -3.20
C THR A 33 12.56 -4.99 -1.93
N ASP A 34 12.44 -5.67 -0.79
CA ASP A 34 12.74 -5.14 0.53
C ASP A 34 13.33 -6.23 1.42
N THR A 35 13.66 -5.92 2.66
CA THR A 35 14.24 -6.88 3.61
C THR A 35 13.36 -6.99 4.83
N LEU A 36 13.37 -8.14 5.52
CA LEU A 36 12.54 -8.28 6.71
C LEU A 36 12.97 -7.26 7.77
N PRO A 37 12.03 -6.59 8.45
CA PRO A 37 12.35 -5.67 9.54
C PRO A 37 13.05 -6.38 10.71
N THR A 38 12.87 -7.69 10.81
CA THR A 38 13.54 -8.55 11.79
C THR A 38 14.88 -9.09 11.30
N ASP A 39 15.10 -9.17 9.98
CA ASP A 39 16.29 -9.79 9.40
C ASP A 39 16.66 -9.19 8.03
N ALA A 40 17.72 -8.40 8.01
CA ALA A 40 18.13 -7.64 6.82
C ALA A 40 18.81 -8.51 5.73
N ASP A 41 19.17 -9.76 6.05
CA ASP A 41 19.77 -10.71 5.11
C ASP A 41 18.70 -11.44 4.28
N VAL A 42 17.43 -11.39 4.73
CA VAL A 42 16.30 -12.02 4.05
C VAL A 42 15.61 -11.03 3.13
N THR A 43 15.82 -11.19 1.83
CA THR A 43 15.08 -10.46 0.80
C THR A 43 13.64 -10.98 0.68
N VAL A 44 12.71 -10.03 0.71
CA VAL A 44 11.28 -10.25 0.60
C VAL A 44 10.68 -9.32 -0.43
N THR A 45 9.59 -9.74 -1.06
CA THR A 45 8.83 -8.83 -1.92
C THR A 45 7.77 -8.09 -1.12
N LYS A 46 7.83 -6.77 -1.19
CA LYS A 46 6.75 -5.87 -0.78
C LYS A 46 5.83 -5.59 -1.96
N VAL A 47 4.54 -5.60 -1.68
CA VAL A 47 3.51 -5.25 -2.64
C VAL A 47 2.73 -4.08 -2.06
N ASP A 48 2.90 -2.90 -2.65
CA ASP A 48 2.14 -1.71 -2.31
C ASP A 48 0.88 -1.64 -3.17
N PHE A 49 -0.27 -1.69 -2.53
CA PHE A 49 -1.56 -1.49 -3.17
C PHE A 49 -1.97 -0.04 -2.94
N ASP A 50 -2.11 0.72 -4.02
CA ASP A 50 -2.79 2.01 -4.03
C ASP A 50 -4.11 1.82 -4.77
N ASP A 51 -5.05 1.15 -4.11
CA ASP A 51 -6.28 0.72 -4.76
C ASP A 51 -7.41 1.72 -4.48
N THR A 52 -7.81 2.44 -5.52
CA THR A 52 -8.98 3.32 -5.52
C THR A 52 -10.24 2.63 -6.03
N ALA A 53 -10.14 1.37 -6.47
CA ALA A 53 -11.20 0.62 -7.14
C ALA A 53 -12.01 -0.27 -6.18
N ALA A 54 -11.39 -0.72 -5.09
CA ALA A 54 -11.99 -1.58 -4.10
C ALA A 54 -12.96 -0.78 -3.23
N PRO A 55 -14.17 -1.30 -3.02
CA PRO A 55 -15.19 -0.62 -2.19
C PRO A 55 -14.77 -0.54 -0.71
N SER A 56 -13.84 -1.38 -0.27
CA SER A 56 -13.32 -1.41 1.09
C SER A 56 -11.93 -2.04 1.17
N LEU A 57 -11.11 -1.55 2.10
CA LEU A 57 -9.78 -2.09 2.40
C LEU A 57 -9.80 -3.60 2.69
N ALA A 58 -10.80 -4.07 3.45
CA ALA A 58 -10.91 -5.48 3.81
C ALA A 58 -11.06 -6.38 2.58
N GLU A 59 -11.94 -6.02 1.64
CA GLU A 59 -12.10 -6.78 0.39
C GLU A 59 -10.84 -6.76 -0.48
N ALA A 60 -10.12 -5.64 -0.51
CA ALA A 60 -8.85 -5.55 -1.22
C ALA A 60 -7.80 -6.48 -0.61
N ILE A 61 -7.71 -6.53 0.72
CA ILE A 61 -6.80 -7.43 1.45
C ILE A 61 -7.19 -8.89 1.27
N GLU A 62 -8.48 -9.23 1.37
CA GLU A 62 -8.97 -10.61 1.18
C GLU A 62 -8.67 -11.10 -0.24
N THR A 63 -8.96 -10.29 -1.24
CA THR A 63 -8.63 -10.59 -2.64
C THR A 63 -7.12 -10.77 -2.83
N ALA A 64 -6.32 -9.89 -2.20
CA ALA A 64 -4.87 -10.00 -2.26
C ALA A 64 -4.36 -11.32 -1.64
N LEU A 65 -4.89 -11.69 -0.47
CA LEU A 65 -4.55 -12.94 0.24
C LEU A 65 -4.99 -14.18 -0.54
N GLU A 66 -6.17 -14.16 -1.16
CA GLU A 66 -6.64 -15.25 -2.02
C GLU A 66 -5.77 -15.41 -3.27
N THR A 67 -5.27 -14.31 -3.83
CA THR A 67 -4.37 -14.35 -4.98
C THR A 67 -2.98 -14.85 -4.61
N VAL A 68 -2.43 -14.49 -3.45
CA VAL A 68 -1.16 -15.06 -2.96
C VAL A 68 -1.29 -16.58 -2.78
N LYS A 69 -2.43 -17.09 -2.33
CA LYS A 69 -2.70 -18.54 -2.24
C LYS A 69 -2.66 -19.28 -3.58
N LYS A 70 -2.79 -18.59 -4.73
CA LYS A 70 -2.66 -19.22 -6.05
C LYS A 70 -1.22 -19.56 -6.38
N VAL A 71 -0.25 -18.90 -5.75
CA VAL A 71 1.16 -19.21 -5.89
C VAL A 71 1.55 -20.22 -4.79
N PRO A 72 1.80 -21.49 -5.13
CA PRO A 72 2.22 -22.48 -4.15
C PRO A 72 3.55 -22.04 -3.52
N ASP A 73 3.71 -22.28 -2.21
CA ASP A 73 4.88 -21.89 -1.41
C ASP A 73 4.97 -20.38 -1.05
N LEU A 74 4.05 -19.55 -1.54
CA LEU A 74 4.00 -18.13 -1.21
C LEU A 74 3.11 -17.86 0.01
N THR A 75 3.66 -17.22 1.03
CA THR A 75 2.95 -16.87 2.27
C THR A 75 3.11 -15.39 2.57
N VAL A 76 2.16 -14.83 3.34
CA VAL A 76 2.11 -13.41 3.73
C VAL A 76 2.46 -13.30 5.22
N PRO A 77 3.74 -13.17 5.59
CA PRO A 77 4.17 -13.08 6.97
C PRO A 77 3.83 -11.72 7.59
N GLY A 78 3.66 -10.68 6.77
CA GLY A 78 3.41 -9.33 7.22
C GLY A 78 2.38 -8.62 6.36
N LEU A 79 1.41 -8.00 7.02
CA LEU A 79 0.48 -7.05 6.42
C LEU A 79 0.63 -5.72 7.16
N THR A 80 0.98 -4.67 6.43
CA THR A 80 1.09 -3.31 6.97
C THR A 80 -0.02 -2.44 6.39
N VAL A 81 -0.82 -1.85 7.27
CA VAL A 81 -1.84 -0.87 6.89
C VAL A 81 -1.50 0.45 7.58
N PRO A 82 -1.28 1.54 6.84
CA PRO A 82 -1.14 2.85 7.45
C PRO A 82 -2.45 3.23 8.17
N ALA A 83 -2.35 3.62 9.44
CA ALA A 83 -3.49 3.99 10.27
C ALA A 83 -4.25 5.24 9.79
N VAL A 84 -3.67 5.99 8.85
CA VAL A 84 -4.25 7.20 8.28
C VAL A 84 -4.59 6.91 6.81
N PRO A 85 -5.88 6.91 6.41
CA PRO A 85 -6.23 6.87 5.01
C PRO A 85 -5.57 8.06 4.31
N GLN A 86 -4.78 7.78 3.27
CA GLN A 86 -4.08 8.82 2.53
C GLN A 86 -5.15 9.73 1.90
N PRO A 87 -5.15 11.04 2.17
CA PRO A 87 -6.03 11.95 1.46
C PRO A 87 -5.77 11.78 -0.04
N PRO A 88 -6.82 11.86 -0.89
CA PRO A 88 -6.63 11.76 -2.34
C PRO A 88 -5.50 12.71 -2.72
N ALA A 89 -4.54 12.23 -3.52
CA ALA A 89 -3.43 13.04 -3.99
C ALA A 89 -4.01 14.34 -4.52
N ALA A 90 -3.82 15.41 -3.75
CA ALA A 90 -4.28 16.72 -4.14
C ALA A 90 -3.50 17.03 -5.42
N ALA A 91 -4.24 17.13 -6.53
CA ALA A 91 -3.72 17.75 -7.73
C ALA A 91 -3.03 19.04 -7.30
N ASP A 92 -1.76 19.18 -7.69
CA ASP A 92 -0.90 20.32 -7.42
C ASP A 92 -1.70 21.63 -7.37
N GLY A 93 -1.75 22.18 -6.17
CA GLY A 93 -2.52 23.37 -5.83
C GLY A 93 -1.91 24.00 -4.59
N ASP A 94 -0.70 24.52 -4.78
CA ASP A 94 -0.06 25.59 -4.04
C ASP A 94 -1.03 26.39 -3.13
N VAL A 95 -0.83 26.33 -1.80
CA VAL A 95 -0.56 27.50 -0.94
C VAL A 95 -0.33 27.06 0.51
N LEU A 96 0.93 27.11 0.93
CA LEU A 96 1.31 27.22 2.34
C LEU A 96 1.56 28.71 2.64
N VAL A 97 0.60 29.42 3.22
CA VAL A 97 0.92 30.63 4.02
C VAL A 97 0.01 30.63 5.23
N GLY A 98 0.60 30.28 6.38
CA GLY A 98 0.07 30.71 7.66
C GLY A 98 0.19 32.22 7.75
N GLU A 99 -0.92 32.90 8.02
CA GLU A 99 -0.91 34.27 8.50
C GLU A 99 -1.75 34.36 9.76
N VAL A 100 -1.05 34.44 10.90
CA VAL A 100 -1.57 34.96 12.16
C VAL A 100 -1.78 36.45 11.99
N VAL A 101 -3.02 36.93 12.01
CA VAL A 101 -3.30 38.34 12.34
C VAL A 101 -4.46 38.44 13.34
N LYS A 102 -4.03 38.74 14.57
CA LYS A 102 -4.65 39.43 15.70
C LYS A 102 -6.08 39.99 15.54
N GLU A 103 -6.83 39.81 16.62
CA GLU A 103 -7.96 40.62 17.07
C GLU A 103 -7.73 42.14 16.86
N PRO A 104 -8.82 42.92 16.76
CA PRO A 104 -8.94 43.93 17.80
C PRO A 104 -10.34 44.05 18.40
N ALA A 105 -10.30 44.24 19.72
CA ALA A 105 -11.36 44.77 20.56
C ALA A 105 -11.74 46.22 20.21
N GLY A 106 -13.01 46.54 20.46
CA GLY A 106 -13.52 47.81 21.01
C GLY A 106 -13.12 49.14 20.38
N LYS A 107 -14.11 49.89 19.92
CA LYS A 107 -14.74 50.98 20.69
C LYS A 107 -15.99 51.48 19.99
#